data_AF-A0A0C6FB13-F1
#
_entry.id   AF-A0A0C6FB13-F1
#
_cell.length_a   1.000
_cell.length_b   1.000
_cell.length_c   1.000
_cell.angle_alpha   90.00
_cell.angle_beta   90.00
_cell.angle_gamma   90.00
#
_symmetry.space_group_name_H-M   'P 1'
#
loop_
_entity.id
_entity.type
_entity.pdbx_description
1 polymer ?
#
loop_
_entity_poly.entity_id
_entity_poly.type
_entity_poly.pdbx_seq_one_letter_code
_entity_poly.pdbx_strand_id
1 'polypeptide(L)'
;MGAEAPCRAEEKGRVMAATSEPRTLEEMHSRNRLAHERTEKAVRVRRLAKAREIARRSQEAWASLIRSDLRLRREMERQARLNEAAAFRHIINRPDGETIAAIITETARHHDVPVVNLMGPGKSHPVIAARWDAIAAVHQALPHLSSLRLGHAFRRDHTTILNVLRRHHLRVAARATTPDSMEKARG
;
A
#
# COMPACT_ATOMS: atom_id res chain seq x y z
N MET A 1 -11.38 51.92 -19.93
CA MET A 1 -10.32 51.23 -20.70
C MET A 1 -10.95 49.93 -21.20
N GLY A 2 -11.55 49.83 -22.38
CA GLY A 2 -11.24 50.44 -23.67
C GLY A 2 -10.74 49.33 -24.59
N ALA A 3 -11.63 48.46 -25.08
CA ALA A 3 -11.33 47.46 -26.09
C ALA A 3 -12.45 47.50 -27.14
N GLU A 4 -12.14 48.16 -28.26
CA GLU A 4 -13.00 48.36 -29.41
C GLU A 4 -13.26 47.03 -30.13
N ALA A 5 -14.52 46.77 -30.43
CA ALA A 5 -14.93 45.64 -31.26
C ALA A 5 -14.76 46.00 -32.75
N PRO A 6 -14.10 45.16 -33.56
CA PRO A 6 -14.04 45.43 -35.00
C PRO A 6 -15.38 45.12 -35.67
N CYS A 7 -16.00 46.18 -36.20
CA CYS A 7 -17.01 46.14 -37.26
C CYS A 7 -16.56 45.21 -38.39
N ARG A 8 -17.24 44.08 -38.58
CA ARG A 8 -17.14 43.31 -39.83
C ARG A 8 -18.16 43.83 -40.83
N ALA A 9 -17.64 44.60 -41.79
CA ALA A 9 -18.34 45.01 -42.98
C ALA A 9 -18.80 43.78 -43.78
N GLU A 10 -20.04 43.87 -44.24
CA GLU A 10 -20.66 42.96 -45.19
C GLU A 10 -19.88 42.94 -46.52
N GLU A 11 -19.44 41.78 -46.97
CA GLU A 11 -19.06 41.57 -48.37
C GLU A 11 -20.06 40.58 -48.99
N LYS A 12 -21.19 41.13 -49.44
CA LYS A 12 -22.23 40.43 -50.21
C LYS A 12 -21.75 40.21 -51.65
N GLY A 13 -20.74 39.36 -51.80
CA GLY A 13 -20.32 38.78 -53.09
C GLY A 13 -20.86 37.36 -53.25
N ARG A 14 -22.19 37.17 -53.20
CA ARG A 14 -22.80 35.86 -53.47
C ARG A 14 -22.76 35.63 -54.98
N VAL A 15 -21.60 35.23 -55.49
CA VAL A 15 -21.45 34.68 -56.83
C VAL A 15 -22.33 33.45 -56.88
N MET A 16 -23.49 33.57 -57.54
CA MET A 16 -24.39 32.46 -57.83
C MET A 16 -23.62 31.48 -58.70
N ALA A 17 -22.97 30.50 -58.07
CA ALA A 17 -22.38 29.38 -58.77
C ALA A 17 -23.53 28.68 -59.48
N ALA A 18 -23.68 28.96 -60.77
CA ALA A 18 -24.62 28.33 -61.66
C ALA A 18 -24.39 26.82 -61.54
N THR A 19 -25.28 26.15 -60.81
CA THR A 19 -25.32 24.71 -60.68
C THR A 19 -25.80 24.19 -62.02
N SER A 20 -24.85 24.00 -62.95
CA SER A 20 -25.16 23.41 -64.23
C SER A 20 -25.76 22.03 -64.00
N GLU A 21 -27.01 21.89 -64.44
CA GLU A 21 -27.71 20.61 -64.49
C GLU A 21 -26.82 19.61 -65.24
N PRO A 22 -26.71 18.36 -64.74
CA PRO A 22 -25.89 17.36 -65.40
C PRO A 22 -26.42 17.18 -66.83
N ARG A 23 -25.56 17.43 -67.82
CA ARG A 23 -25.99 17.44 -69.23
C ARG A 23 -26.08 16.02 -69.79
N THR A 24 -25.54 15.03 -69.08
CA THR A 24 -25.51 13.61 -69.49
C THR A 24 -25.80 12.66 -68.30
N LEU A 25 -26.33 11.47 -68.60
CA LEU A 25 -26.61 10.41 -67.62
C LEU A 25 -25.33 9.95 -66.88
N GLU A 26 -24.19 10.00 -67.54
CA GLU A 26 -22.89 9.62 -66.98
C GLU A 26 -22.41 10.60 -65.91
N GLU A 27 -22.60 11.91 -66.11
CA GLU A 27 -22.31 12.95 -65.12
C GLU A 27 -23.17 12.79 -63.85
N MET A 28 -24.44 12.41 -64.02
CA MET A 28 -25.32 12.13 -62.89
C MET A 28 -24.85 10.91 -62.09
N HIS A 29 -24.47 9.81 -62.76
CA HIS A 29 -23.97 8.61 -62.08
C HIS A 29 -22.62 8.85 -61.37
N SER A 30 -21.72 9.65 -61.95
CA SER A 30 -20.46 10.02 -61.29
C SER A 30 -20.69 10.89 -60.04
N ARG A 31 -21.61 11.87 -60.11
CA ARG A 31 -22.03 12.67 -58.95
C ARG A 31 -22.63 11.80 -57.84
N ASN A 32 -23.49 10.84 -58.19
CA ASN A 32 -24.09 9.93 -57.22
C ASN A 32 -23.06 9.01 -56.54
N ARG A 33 -22.09 8.47 -57.29
CA ARG A 33 -20.98 7.68 -56.72
C ARG A 33 -20.13 8.50 -55.75
N LEU A 34 -19.73 9.70 -56.14
CA LEU A 34 -18.96 10.61 -55.27
C LEU A 34 -19.74 11.02 -54.03
N ALA A 35 -21.04 11.30 -54.17
CA ALA A 35 -21.91 11.59 -53.03
C ALA A 35 -21.98 10.38 -52.07
N HIS A 36 -22.18 9.18 -52.61
CA HIS A 36 -22.22 7.95 -51.82
C HIS A 36 -20.91 7.72 -51.07
N GLU A 37 -19.75 7.77 -51.74
CA GLU A 37 -18.44 7.64 -51.11
C GLU A 37 -18.21 8.67 -49.99
N ARG A 38 -18.65 9.92 -50.19
CA ARG A 38 -18.58 10.96 -49.16
C ARG A 38 -19.44 10.60 -47.95
N THR A 39 -20.67 10.14 -48.18
CA THR A 39 -21.54 9.71 -47.08
C THR A 39 -20.98 8.51 -46.33
N GLU A 40 -20.44 7.51 -47.03
CA GLU A 40 -19.82 6.33 -46.43
C GLU A 40 -18.58 6.69 -45.61
N LYS A 41 -17.69 7.53 -46.16
CA LYS A 41 -16.52 8.05 -45.44
C LYS A 41 -16.96 8.80 -44.18
N ALA A 42 -17.97 9.66 -44.26
CA ALA A 42 -18.49 10.39 -43.11
C ALA A 42 -19.09 9.45 -42.05
N VAL A 43 -19.86 8.43 -42.46
CA VAL A 43 -20.41 7.40 -41.56
C VAL A 43 -19.28 6.60 -40.89
N ARG A 44 -18.26 6.18 -41.64
CA ARG A 44 -17.09 5.47 -41.11
C ARG A 44 -16.35 6.31 -40.07
N VAL A 45 -16.10 7.59 -40.34
CA VAL A 45 -15.46 8.51 -39.38
C VAL A 45 -16.31 8.64 -38.11
N ARG A 46 -17.64 8.82 -38.24
CA ARG A 46 -18.56 8.88 -37.08
C ARG A 46 -18.56 7.59 -36.27
N ARG A 47 -18.56 6.42 -36.92
CA ARG A 47 -18.49 5.11 -36.25
C ARG A 47 -17.18 4.94 -35.50
N LEU A 48 -16.05 5.27 -36.11
CA LEU A 48 -14.73 5.21 -35.47
C LEU A 48 -14.63 6.17 -34.28
N ALA A 49 -15.15 7.40 -34.41
CA ALA A 49 -15.20 8.36 -33.33
C ALA A 49 -16.04 7.84 -32.15
N LYS A 50 -17.23 7.28 -32.44
CA LYS A 50 -18.10 6.67 -31.41
C LYS A 50 -17.43 5.47 -30.74
N ALA A 51 -16.77 4.60 -31.50
CA ALA A 51 -16.06 3.44 -30.98
C ALA A 51 -14.89 3.86 -30.06
N ARG A 52 -14.12 4.88 -30.45
CA ARG A 52 -13.05 5.45 -29.62
C ARG A 52 -13.58 6.04 -28.32
N GLU A 53 -14.70 6.76 -28.38
CA GLU A 53 -15.32 7.32 -27.18
C GLU A 53 -15.80 6.22 -26.22
N ILE A 54 -16.42 5.16 -26.74
CA ILE A 54 -16.82 4.00 -25.93
C ILE A 54 -15.58 3.34 -25.32
N ALA A 55 -14.53 3.11 -26.12
CA ALA A 55 -13.28 2.51 -25.63
C ALA A 55 -12.63 3.35 -24.52
N ARG A 56 -12.60 4.68 -24.68
CA ARG A 56 -12.08 5.62 -23.66
C ARG A 56 -12.88 5.51 -22.36
N ARG A 57 -14.21 5.54 -22.43
CA ARG A 57 -15.08 5.39 -21.24
C ARG A 57 -14.86 4.05 -20.55
N SER A 58 -14.73 2.96 -21.32
CA SER A 58 -14.44 1.64 -20.77
C SER A 58 -13.07 1.58 -20.07
N GLN A 59 -12.04 2.20 -20.67
CA GLN A 59 -10.71 2.30 -20.06
C GLN A 59 -10.74 3.11 -18.76
N GLU A 60 -11.41 4.26 -18.75
CA GLU A 60 -11.56 5.11 -17.56
C GLU A 60 -12.34 4.39 -16.45
N ALA A 61 -13.42 3.69 -16.79
CA ALA A 61 -14.19 2.88 -15.86
C ALA A 61 -13.34 1.75 -15.25
N TRP A 62 -12.61 1.00 -16.08
CA TRP A 62 -11.72 -0.06 -15.61
C TRP A 62 -10.58 0.47 -14.72
N ALA A 63 -9.95 1.58 -15.11
CA ALA A 63 -8.93 2.24 -14.29
C ALA A 63 -9.50 2.73 -12.94
N SER A 64 -10.75 3.20 -12.91
CA SER A 64 -11.44 3.56 -11.68
C SER A 64 -11.62 2.35 -10.75
N LEU A 65 -12.07 1.22 -11.30
CA LEU A 65 -12.23 -0.03 -10.54
C LEU A 65 -10.91 -0.50 -9.94
N ILE A 66 -9.81 -0.52 -10.70
CA ILE A 66 -8.48 -0.88 -10.19
C ILE A 66 -8.05 0.04 -9.06
N ARG A 67 -8.23 1.36 -9.22
CA ARG A 67 -7.88 2.32 -8.16
C ARG A 67 -8.72 2.14 -6.90
N SER A 68 -9.98 1.72 -7.04
CA SER A 68 -10.82 1.39 -5.89
C SER A 68 -10.37 0.11 -5.18
N ASP A 69 -10.04 -0.94 -5.94
CA ASP A 69 -9.54 -2.21 -5.41
C ASP A 69 -8.21 -2.04 -4.67
N LEU A 70 -7.26 -1.32 -5.27
CA LEU A 70 -5.97 -1.03 -4.63
C LEU A 70 -6.13 -0.22 -3.34
N ARG A 71 -7.10 0.70 -3.28
CA ARG A 71 -7.41 1.44 -2.04
C ARG A 71 -7.96 0.52 -0.97
N LEU A 72 -8.90 -0.37 -1.33
CA LEU A 72 -9.47 -1.35 -0.41
C LEU A 72 -8.40 -2.30 0.13
N ARG A 73 -7.52 -2.84 -0.73
CA ARG A 73 -6.41 -3.71 -0.31
C ARG A 73 -5.46 -3.01 0.68
N ARG A 74 -5.06 -1.78 0.39
CA ARG A 74 -4.21 -0.99 1.31
C ARG A 74 -4.88 -0.74 2.65
N GLU A 75 -6.19 -0.46 2.65
CA GLU A 75 -6.95 -0.27 3.88
C GLU A 75 -7.04 -1.56 4.69
N MET A 76 -7.31 -2.69 4.03
CA MET A 76 -7.31 -4.01 4.65
C MET A 76 -5.93 -4.36 5.24
N GLU A 77 -4.85 -4.10 4.51
CA GLU A 77 -3.48 -4.29 5.00
C GLU A 77 -3.18 -3.39 6.21
N ARG A 78 -3.61 -2.13 6.16
CA ARG A 78 -3.45 -1.19 7.28
C ARG A 78 -4.21 -1.70 8.50
N GLN A 79 -5.45 -2.13 8.34
CA GLN A 79 -6.25 -2.65 9.43
C GLN A 79 -5.67 -3.96 9.98
N ALA A 80 -5.18 -4.85 9.12
CA ALA A 80 -4.48 -6.06 9.53
C ALA A 80 -3.26 -5.74 10.39
N ARG A 81 -2.43 -4.77 9.98
CA ARG A 81 -1.27 -4.31 10.77
C ARG A 81 -1.69 -3.71 12.12
N LEU A 82 -2.77 -2.94 12.16
CA LEU A 82 -3.29 -2.37 13.41
C LEU A 82 -3.81 -3.47 14.35
N ASN A 83 -4.54 -4.44 13.81
CA ASN A 83 -5.06 -5.57 14.57
C ASN A 83 -3.91 -6.46 15.10
N GLU A 84 -2.90 -6.72 14.28
CA GLU A 84 -1.69 -7.45 14.67
C GLU A 84 -0.93 -6.71 15.78
N ALA A 85 -0.72 -5.40 15.63
CA ALA A 85 -0.09 -4.58 16.67
C ALA A 85 -0.90 -4.55 17.98
N ALA A 86 -2.23 -4.55 17.90
CA ALA A 86 -3.10 -4.59 19.06
C ALA A 86 -3.06 -5.96 19.76
N ALA A 87 -3.07 -7.05 19.00
CA ALA A 87 -2.92 -8.41 19.53
C ALA A 87 -1.58 -8.57 20.25
N PHE A 88 -0.49 -8.08 19.66
CA PHE A 88 0.84 -8.10 20.28
C PHE A 88 0.90 -7.26 21.56
N ARG A 89 0.27 -6.07 21.58
CA ARG A 89 0.18 -5.24 22.79
C ARG A 89 -0.53 -5.96 23.93
N HIS A 90 -1.52 -6.81 23.64
CA HIS A 90 -2.18 -7.60 24.67
C HIS A 90 -1.21 -8.62 25.32
N ILE A 91 -0.34 -9.27 24.53
CA ILE A 91 0.67 -10.20 25.05
C ILE A 91 1.60 -9.47 26.03
N ILE A 92 1.97 -8.23 25.70
CA ILE A 92 2.87 -7.39 26.51
C ILE A 92 2.24 -6.94 27.83
N ASN A 93 0.99 -6.47 27.80
CA ASN A 93 0.34 -5.81 28.94
C ASN A 93 -0.33 -6.77 29.93
N ARG A 94 0.11 -8.04 30.01
CA ARG A 94 -0.45 -8.98 30.99
C ARG A 94 0.04 -8.64 32.40
N PRO A 95 -0.81 -8.79 33.44
CA PRO A 95 -0.45 -8.48 34.81
C PRO A 95 0.70 -9.37 35.32
N ASP A 96 1.48 -8.81 36.25
CA ASP A 96 2.69 -9.40 36.83
C ASP A 96 2.48 -10.85 37.30
N GLY A 97 3.39 -11.75 36.92
CA GLY A 97 3.39 -13.17 37.34
C GLY A 97 3.63 -14.19 36.23
N GLU A 98 3.69 -13.78 34.96
CA GLU A 98 4.00 -14.71 33.88
C GLU A 98 5.49 -15.10 33.84
N THR A 99 5.72 -16.39 33.58
CA THR A 99 7.07 -16.92 33.37
C THR A 99 7.56 -16.58 31.96
N ILE A 100 8.89 -16.47 31.78
CA ILE A 100 9.53 -16.29 30.46
C ILE A 100 9.00 -17.34 29.46
N ALA A 101 8.81 -18.58 29.90
CA ALA A 101 8.29 -19.67 29.07
C ALA A 101 6.86 -19.43 28.57
N ALA A 102 5.98 -18.84 29.40
CA ALA A 102 4.62 -18.51 29.01
C ALA A 102 4.60 -17.45 27.90
N ILE A 103 5.40 -16.38 28.06
CA ILE A 103 5.53 -15.29 27.06
C ILE A 103 6.09 -15.84 25.74
N ILE A 104 7.12 -16.68 25.79
CA ILE A 104 7.70 -17.32 24.59
C ILE A 104 6.66 -18.21 23.90
N THR A 105 5.89 -18.99 24.66
CA THR A 105 4.87 -19.91 24.11
C THR A 105 3.74 -19.13 23.43
N GLU A 106 3.28 -18.05 24.05
CA GLU A 106 2.24 -17.21 23.48
C GLU A 106 2.74 -16.48 22.22
N THR A 107 3.98 -15.97 22.24
CA THR A 107 4.58 -15.33 21.07
C THR A 107 4.78 -16.33 19.93
N ALA A 108 5.23 -17.55 20.23
CA ALA A 108 5.33 -18.64 19.27
C ALA A 108 3.97 -18.92 18.60
N ARG A 109 2.89 -18.96 19.38
CA ARG A 109 1.52 -19.14 18.89
C ARG A 109 1.06 -17.97 18.01
N HIS A 110 1.38 -16.73 18.39
CA HIS A 110 1.02 -15.54 17.62
C HIS A 110 1.65 -15.51 16.22
N HIS A 111 2.91 -15.94 16.10
CA HIS A 111 3.65 -15.95 14.83
C HIS A 111 3.55 -17.26 14.05
N ASP A 112 2.81 -18.25 14.54
CA ASP A 112 2.75 -19.61 13.97
C ASP A 112 4.15 -20.25 13.78
N VAL A 113 5.01 -20.08 14.79
CA VAL A 113 6.39 -20.60 14.80
C VAL A 113 6.55 -21.53 16.01
N PRO A 114 7.12 -22.74 15.86
CA PRO A 114 7.29 -23.62 17.01
C PRO A 114 8.31 -23.03 18.00
N VAL A 115 8.06 -23.19 19.29
CA VAL A 115 8.89 -22.64 20.39
C VAL A 115 10.38 -22.96 20.22
N VAL A 116 10.71 -24.17 19.75
CA VAL A 116 12.08 -24.61 19.48
C VAL A 116 12.82 -23.70 18.48
N ASN A 117 12.11 -23.10 17.52
CA ASN A 117 12.70 -22.20 16.53
C ASN A 117 13.01 -20.82 17.12
N LEU A 118 12.22 -20.35 18.10
CA LEU A 118 12.50 -19.10 18.82
C LEU A 118 13.78 -19.21 19.65
N MET A 119 14.00 -20.35 20.32
CA MET A 119 15.22 -20.62 21.08
C MET A 119 16.39 -21.14 20.24
N GLY A 120 16.10 -21.66 19.04
CA GLY A 120 17.06 -22.34 18.17
C GLY A 120 17.88 -21.39 17.29
N PRO A 121 18.84 -21.94 16.51
CA PRO A 121 19.75 -21.15 15.67
C PRO A 121 19.10 -20.59 14.39
N GLY A 122 17.85 -20.96 14.07
CA GLY A 122 17.17 -20.60 12.83
C GLY A 122 17.22 -19.10 12.48
N LYS A 123 17.49 -18.80 11.21
CA LYS A 123 17.71 -17.45 10.68
C LYS A 123 16.73 -17.05 9.56
N SER A 124 15.64 -17.79 9.36
CA SER A 124 14.61 -17.36 8.43
C SER A 124 13.96 -16.08 8.93
N HIS A 125 13.58 -15.19 8.00
CA HIS A 125 13.02 -13.88 8.35
C HIS A 125 11.82 -13.97 9.31
N PRO A 126 10.83 -14.88 9.13
CA PRO A 126 9.72 -15.02 10.07
C PRO A 126 10.14 -15.43 11.48
N VAL A 127 11.12 -16.34 11.58
CA VAL A 127 11.64 -16.81 12.89
C VAL A 127 12.44 -15.72 13.60
N ILE A 128 13.20 -14.91 12.87
CA ILE A 128 13.92 -13.77 13.44
C ILE A 128 12.95 -12.73 13.99
N ALA A 129 11.92 -12.37 13.22
CA ALA A 129 10.89 -11.43 13.64
C ALA A 129 10.20 -11.91 14.94
N ALA A 130 9.67 -13.14 14.92
CA ALA A 130 9.02 -13.73 16.09
C ALA A 130 9.93 -13.80 17.33
N ARG A 131 11.23 -14.07 17.14
CA ARG A 131 12.21 -14.10 18.25
C ARG A 131 12.44 -12.70 18.82
N TRP A 132 12.54 -11.69 17.97
CA TRP A 132 12.74 -10.30 18.41
C TRP A 132 11.52 -9.78 19.17
N ASP A 133 10.32 -10.09 18.67
CA ASP A 133 9.06 -9.79 19.34
C ASP A 133 8.98 -10.49 20.71
N ALA A 134 9.40 -11.76 20.80
CA ALA A 134 9.44 -12.48 22.08
C ALA A 134 10.43 -11.84 23.08
N ILE A 135 11.61 -11.42 22.63
CA ILE A 135 12.60 -10.73 23.50
C ILE A 135 12.02 -9.39 24.01
N ALA A 136 11.39 -8.62 23.13
CA ALA A 136 10.79 -7.34 23.49
C ALA A 136 9.65 -7.52 24.50
N ALA A 137 8.78 -8.51 24.28
CA ALA A 137 7.68 -8.85 25.18
C ALA A 137 8.18 -9.27 26.57
N VAL A 138 9.19 -10.14 26.63
CA VAL A 138 9.80 -10.55 27.92
C VAL A 138 10.42 -9.36 28.64
N HIS A 139 11.12 -8.46 27.94
CA HIS A 139 11.71 -7.27 28.56
C HIS A 139 10.67 -6.28 29.09
N GLN A 140 9.52 -6.16 28.42
CA GLN A 140 8.43 -5.28 28.87
C GLN A 140 7.67 -5.86 30.06
N ALA A 141 7.38 -7.17 30.04
CA ALA A 141 6.70 -7.85 31.14
C ALA A 141 7.60 -8.02 32.37
N LEU A 142 8.91 -8.25 32.17
CA LEU A 142 9.89 -8.48 33.24
C LEU A 142 11.04 -7.47 33.15
N PRO A 143 10.79 -6.17 33.40
CA PRO A 143 11.79 -5.10 33.19
C PRO A 143 13.00 -5.18 34.13
N HIS A 144 12.91 -6.00 35.18
CA HIS A 144 14.00 -6.26 36.12
C HIS A 144 15.04 -7.26 35.58
N LEU A 145 14.78 -7.94 34.46
CA LEU A 145 15.75 -8.84 33.84
C LEU A 145 16.85 -8.06 33.11
N SER A 146 18.11 -8.43 33.40
CA SER A 146 19.24 -7.87 32.68
C SER A 146 19.34 -8.43 31.25
N SER A 147 19.95 -7.67 30.34
CA SER A 147 20.21 -8.11 28.97
C SER A 147 21.01 -9.40 28.88
N LEU A 148 21.90 -9.67 29.85
CA LEU A 148 22.63 -10.94 29.95
C LEU A 148 21.68 -12.09 30.29
N ARG A 149 20.77 -11.93 31.26
CA ARG A 149 19.78 -12.96 31.61
C ARG A 149 18.84 -13.26 30.44
N LEU A 150 18.40 -12.23 29.72
CA LEU A 150 17.64 -12.40 28.47
C LEU A 150 18.47 -13.16 27.41
N GLY A 151 19.75 -12.82 27.25
CA GLY A 151 20.66 -13.54 26.36
C GLY A 151 20.75 -15.03 26.68
N HIS A 152 20.89 -15.38 27.96
CA HIS A 152 20.88 -16.77 28.40
C HIS A 152 19.54 -17.48 28.12
N ALA A 153 18.41 -16.81 28.39
CA ALA A 153 17.09 -17.38 28.15
C ALA A 153 16.84 -17.70 26.67
N PHE A 154 17.29 -16.82 25.76
CA PHE A 154 17.12 -16.99 24.31
C PHE A 154 18.32 -17.66 23.61
N ARG A 155 19.37 -18.05 24.35
CA ARG A 155 20.65 -18.58 23.82
C ARG A 155 21.29 -17.63 22.79
N ARG A 156 21.33 -16.34 23.10
CA ARG A 156 21.89 -15.27 22.26
C ARG A 156 22.86 -14.38 23.00
N ASP A 157 23.75 -13.75 22.24
CA ASP A 157 24.65 -12.75 22.75
C ASP A 157 23.85 -11.53 23.27
N HIS A 158 24.24 -11.02 24.43
CA HIS A 158 23.65 -9.82 25.03
C HIS A 158 23.66 -8.59 24.11
N THR A 159 24.64 -8.46 23.20
CA THR A 159 24.68 -7.41 22.17
C THR A 159 23.54 -7.55 21.15
N THR A 160 23.15 -8.78 20.82
CA THR A 160 21.96 -9.06 19.99
C THR A 160 20.70 -8.60 20.74
N ILE A 161 20.61 -8.90 22.03
CA ILE A 161 19.49 -8.42 22.87
C ILE A 161 19.42 -6.89 22.86
N LEU A 162 20.54 -6.20 23.09
CA LEU A 162 20.59 -4.73 23.04
C LEU A 162 20.16 -4.16 21.69
N ASN A 163 20.56 -4.80 20.58
CA ASN A 163 20.15 -4.40 19.25
C ASN A 163 18.63 -4.54 19.05
N VAL A 164 18.04 -5.63 19.54
CA VAL A 164 16.59 -5.85 19.52
C VAL A 164 15.86 -4.77 20.34
N LEU A 165 16.28 -4.55 21.59
CA LEU A 165 15.65 -3.54 22.45
C LEU A 165 15.71 -2.14 21.84
N ARG A 166 16.84 -1.77 21.21
CA ARG A 166 16.97 -0.50 20.48
C ARG A 166 15.98 -0.40 19.31
N ARG A 167 15.81 -1.47 18.54
CA ARG A 167 14.89 -1.53 17.39
C ARG A 167 13.42 -1.39 17.82
N HIS A 168 13.06 -1.90 18.99
CA HIS A 168 11.72 -1.76 19.57
C HIS A 168 11.54 -0.46 20.39
N HIS A 169 12.50 0.47 20.34
CA HIS A 169 12.50 1.72 21.12
C HIS A 169 12.36 1.52 22.63
N LEU A 170 12.78 0.36 23.15
CA LEU A 170 12.74 0.05 24.57
C LEU A 170 14.02 0.53 25.22
N ARG A 171 13.87 1.40 26.23
CA ARG A 171 14.99 1.82 27.07
C ARG A 171 15.37 0.66 27.97
N VAL A 172 16.64 0.29 27.94
CA VAL A 172 17.24 -0.53 28.99
C VAL A 172 17.19 0.33 30.24
N ALA A 173 16.44 -0.10 31.26
CA ALA A 173 16.40 0.61 32.53
C ALA A 173 17.86 0.81 32.99
N ALA A 174 18.26 2.07 33.14
CA ALA A 174 19.58 2.39 33.68
C ALA A 174 19.65 1.72 35.05
N ARG A 175 20.62 0.80 35.23
CA ARG A 175 20.77 -0.11 36.38
C ARG A 175 20.01 0.42 37.60
N ALA A 176 18.81 -0.10 37.85
CA ALA A 176 18.26 -0.05 39.18
C ALA A 176 19.26 -0.81 40.03
N THR A 177 20.00 -0.08 40.87
CA THR A 177 20.98 -0.60 41.80
C THR A 177 20.34 -1.78 42.52
N THR A 178 20.76 -3.00 42.17
CA THR A 178 20.21 -4.21 42.76
C THR A 178 20.38 -4.12 44.28
N PRO A 179 19.32 -4.27 45.09
CA PRO A 179 19.46 -4.31 46.55
C PRO A 179 20.39 -5.45 47.01
N ASP A 180 20.55 -6.48 46.17
CA ASP A 180 21.49 -7.60 46.35
C ASP A 180 22.97 -7.15 46.36
N SER A 181 23.28 -6.00 45.75
CA SER A 181 24.61 -5.36 45.83
C SER A 181 24.83 -4.62 47.15
N MET A 182 23.76 -4.28 47.87
CA MET A 182 23.82 -3.65 49.20
C MET A 182 23.93 -4.69 50.33
N GLU A 183 23.46 -5.93 50.11
CA GLU A 183 23.53 -6.99 51.11
C GLU A 183 24.95 -7.58 51.24
N LYS A 184 25.74 -7.58 50.17
CA LYS A 184 27.17 -7.98 50.20
C LYS A 184 28.14 -6.92 50.72
N ALA A 185 27.69 -5.69 50.99
CA ALA A 185 28.52 -4.61 51.52
C ALA A 185 28.38 -4.42 53.05
N ARG A 186 27.58 -5.26 53.72
CA ARG A 186 27.29 -5.19 55.17
C ARG A 186 27.85 -6.37 55.99
N GLY A 187 28.64 -7.25 55.38
CA GLY A 187 29.39 -8.31 56.06
C GLY A 187 30.86 -8.20 55.74
#